data_AF-C6IZ78-F1
#
_entry.id   AF-C6IZ78-F1
#
_cell.length_a   1.000
_cell.length_b   1.000
_cell.length_c   1.000
_cell.angle_alpha   90.00
_cell.angle_beta   90.00
_cell.angle_gamma   90.00
#
_symmetry.space_group_name_H-M   'P 1'
#
loop_
_entity.id
_entity.type
_entity.pdbx_description
1 polymer ?
#
loop_
_entity_poly.entity_id
_entity_poly.type
_entity_poly.pdbx_seq_one_letter_code
_entity_poly.pdbx_strand_id
1 'polypeptide(L)'
;MSGEKEAQINSDRREHILQIAMKRFAKDGYHATKISDIVAEAGVAQGTFYWYFKSKEAIALEIVKEGREKLLDVIRHGYRREAGSVQDMVHASEALLESLFRFAESNRYLIELIFGRGEGVETIRHAIRETRAAMENSFLLNIRRAIELGMLPASIDAEFRATMIMSLIEGVISRWLLGFAPPGSGIESKTAQQLAAETARFEFFGLLGV
;
A
#
# COMPACT_ATOMS: atom_id res chain seq x y z
N MET A 1 -19.37 -27.40 -16.15
CA MET A 1 -18.62 -26.80 -17.27
C MET A 1 -19.20 -25.47 -17.79
N SER A 2 -20.51 -25.29 -17.98
CA SER A 2 -21.08 -23.98 -18.40
C SER A 2 -21.05 -22.91 -17.28
N GLY A 3 -21.44 -23.30 -16.06
CA GLY A 3 -21.49 -22.36 -14.92
C GLY A 3 -20.13 -21.83 -14.44
N GLU A 4 -19.06 -22.62 -14.55
CA GLU A 4 -17.70 -22.19 -14.15
C GLU A 4 -17.12 -21.18 -15.13
N LYS A 5 -17.36 -21.36 -16.44
CA LYS A 5 -16.95 -20.39 -17.47
C LYS A 5 -17.71 -19.07 -17.34
N GLU A 6 -19.01 -19.12 -17.08
CA GLU A 6 -19.81 -17.92 -16.84
C GLU A 6 -19.37 -17.19 -15.57
N ALA A 7 -19.12 -17.91 -14.47
CA ALA A 7 -18.59 -17.32 -13.24
C ALA A 7 -17.21 -16.67 -13.45
N GLN A 8 -16.33 -17.31 -14.23
CA GLN A 8 -15.01 -16.75 -14.55
C GLN A 8 -15.12 -15.47 -15.38
N ILE A 9 -15.89 -15.48 -16.48
CA ILE A 9 -16.11 -14.30 -17.33
C ILE A 9 -16.69 -13.14 -16.50
N ASN A 10 -17.56 -13.47 -15.57
CA ASN A 10 -18.20 -12.51 -14.68
C ASN A 10 -17.18 -11.89 -13.70
N SER A 11 -16.32 -12.72 -13.10
CA SER A 11 -15.21 -12.28 -12.26
C SER A 11 -14.22 -11.39 -13.03
N ASP A 12 -13.85 -11.78 -14.25
CA ASP A 12 -12.91 -11.04 -15.08
C ASP A 12 -13.45 -9.64 -15.44
N ARG A 13 -14.75 -9.53 -15.73
CA ARG A 13 -15.41 -8.24 -15.99
C ARG A 13 -15.47 -7.35 -14.77
N ARG A 14 -15.79 -7.92 -13.60
CA ARG A 14 -15.79 -7.19 -12.33
C ARG A 14 -14.43 -6.56 -12.08
N GLU A 15 -13.38 -7.38 -12.17
CA GLU A 15 -12.00 -6.95 -11.93
C GLU A 15 -11.58 -5.89 -12.95
N HIS A 16 -11.94 -6.06 -14.22
CA HIS A 16 -11.65 -5.08 -15.26
C HIS A 16 -12.24 -3.69 -14.95
N ILE A 17 -13.51 -3.64 -14.52
CA ILE A 17 -14.16 -2.38 -14.12
C ILE A 17 -13.47 -1.78 -12.88
N LEU A 18 -13.09 -2.61 -11.91
CA LEU A 18 -12.39 -2.20 -10.69
C LEU A 18 -11.03 -1.55 -11.01
N GLN A 19 -10.23 -2.19 -11.87
CA GLN A 19 -8.92 -1.69 -12.29
C GLN A 19 -9.02 -0.36 -13.04
N ILE A 20 -10.01 -0.22 -13.93
CA ILE A 20 -10.27 1.04 -14.65
C ILE A 20 -10.71 2.13 -13.68
N ALA A 21 -11.64 1.84 -12.78
CA ALA A 21 -12.08 2.79 -11.77
C ALA A 21 -10.92 3.27 -10.89
N MET A 22 -10.06 2.36 -10.42
CA MET A 22 -8.86 2.69 -9.66
C MET A 22 -7.93 3.64 -10.42
N LYS A 23 -7.63 3.32 -11.69
CA LYS A 23 -6.81 4.18 -12.56
C LYS A 23 -7.42 5.57 -12.73
N ARG A 24 -8.75 5.65 -12.96
CA ARG A 24 -9.43 6.94 -13.13
C ARG A 24 -9.44 7.75 -11.85
N PHE A 25 -9.77 7.14 -10.70
CA PHE A 25 -9.73 7.83 -9.41
C PHE A 25 -8.34 8.36 -9.08
N ALA A 26 -7.28 7.60 -9.39
CA ALA A 26 -5.90 8.02 -9.16
C ALA A 26 -5.46 9.18 -10.07
N LYS A 27 -5.95 9.24 -11.32
CA LYS A 27 -5.55 10.28 -12.29
C LYS A 27 -6.41 11.54 -12.24
N ASP A 28 -7.72 11.34 -12.22
CA ASP A 28 -8.70 12.41 -12.38
C ASP A 28 -9.24 12.89 -11.02
N GLY A 29 -9.00 12.13 -9.95
CA GLY A 29 -9.59 12.33 -8.64
C GLY A 29 -11.00 11.74 -8.54
N TYR A 30 -11.43 11.45 -7.31
CA TYR A 30 -12.74 10.84 -7.05
C TYR A 30 -13.90 11.70 -7.55
N HIS A 31 -13.84 13.02 -7.30
CA HIS A 31 -14.95 13.92 -7.62
C HIS A 31 -15.15 14.12 -9.12
N ALA A 32 -14.07 14.25 -9.89
CA ALA A 32 -14.14 14.48 -11.34
C ALA A 32 -14.51 13.21 -12.13
N THR A 33 -14.19 12.02 -11.61
CA THR A 33 -14.50 10.75 -12.27
C THR A 33 -16.01 10.48 -12.30
N LYS A 34 -16.60 10.22 -13.48
CA LYS A 34 -18.00 9.77 -13.62
C LYS A 34 -18.07 8.27 -13.90
N ILE A 35 -19.19 7.65 -13.52
CA ILE A 35 -19.46 6.24 -13.84
C ILE A 35 -19.48 6.02 -15.36
N SER A 36 -20.01 6.99 -16.12
CA SER A 36 -19.99 6.97 -17.60
C SER A 36 -18.58 6.82 -18.16
N ASP A 37 -17.60 7.49 -17.56
CA ASP A 37 -16.21 7.49 -18.05
C ASP A 37 -15.55 6.14 -17.76
N ILE A 38 -15.85 5.55 -16.59
CA ILE A 38 -15.40 4.20 -16.21
C ILE A 38 -15.94 3.16 -17.18
N VAL A 39 -17.26 3.16 -17.44
CA VAL A 39 -17.87 2.12 -18.29
C VAL A 39 -17.52 2.29 -19.76
N ALA A 40 -17.33 3.53 -20.22
CA ALA A 40 -16.85 3.81 -21.58
C ALA A 40 -15.42 3.28 -21.78
N GLU A 41 -14.51 3.51 -20.83
CA GLU A 41 -13.15 2.97 -20.89
C GLU A 41 -13.12 1.44 -20.73
N ALA A 42 -14.05 0.88 -19.95
CA ALA A 42 -14.19 -0.57 -19.76
C ALA A 42 -14.89 -1.29 -20.92
N GLY A 43 -15.45 -0.56 -21.89
CA GLY A 43 -16.19 -1.15 -23.01
C GLY A 43 -17.47 -1.89 -22.59
N VAL A 44 -18.11 -1.46 -21.48
CA VAL A 44 -19.34 -2.09 -20.97
C VAL A 44 -20.50 -1.08 -20.89
N ALA A 45 -21.73 -1.58 -20.81
CA ALA A 45 -22.90 -0.74 -20.60
C ALA A 45 -22.97 -0.24 -19.15
N GLN A 46 -23.61 0.91 -18.93
CA GLN A 46 -23.79 1.45 -17.58
C GLN A 46 -24.58 0.50 -16.66
N GLY A 47 -25.55 -0.25 -17.20
CA GLY A 47 -26.25 -1.30 -16.46
C GLY A 47 -25.33 -2.41 -15.95
N THR A 48 -24.26 -2.72 -16.68
CA THR A 48 -23.23 -3.69 -16.25
C THR A 48 -22.50 -3.20 -15.02
N PHE A 49 -22.17 -1.90 -14.91
CA PHE A 49 -21.57 -1.36 -13.69
C PHE A 49 -22.46 -1.56 -12.48
N TYR A 50 -23.74 -1.21 -12.57
CA TYR A 50 -24.67 -1.33 -11.44
C TYR A 50 -25.00 -2.77 -11.06
N TRP A 51 -24.74 -3.72 -11.96
CA TRP A 51 -24.79 -5.15 -11.64
C TRP A 51 -23.70 -5.55 -10.64
N TYR A 52 -22.49 -4.97 -10.77
CA TYR A 52 -21.35 -5.25 -9.89
C TYR A 52 -21.26 -4.33 -8.67
N PHE A 53 -21.49 -3.03 -8.87
CA PHE A 53 -21.19 -1.98 -7.89
C PHE A 53 -22.39 -1.07 -7.69
N LYS A 54 -22.82 -0.93 -6.43
CA LYS A 54 -24.01 -0.14 -6.08
C LYS A 54 -23.86 1.36 -6.36
N SER A 55 -22.63 1.88 -6.30
CA SER A 55 -22.33 3.29 -6.53
C SER A 55 -20.85 3.51 -6.84
N LYS A 56 -20.50 4.73 -7.27
CA LYS A 56 -19.10 5.18 -7.41
C LYS A 56 -18.34 5.12 -6.08
N GLU A 57 -19.02 5.41 -4.98
CA GLU A 57 -18.45 5.32 -3.63
C GLU A 57 -18.18 3.87 -3.24
N ALA A 58 -19.09 2.94 -3.57
CA ALA A 58 -18.94 1.53 -3.22
C ALA A 58 -17.68 0.92 -3.86
N ILE A 59 -17.47 1.15 -5.16
CA ILE A 59 -16.27 0.65 -5.86
C ILE A 59 -14.98 1.31 -5.34
N ALA A 60 -15.01 2.61 -5.01
CA ALA A 60 -13.85 3.28 -4.43
C ALA A 60 -13.47 2.72 -3.04
N LEU A 61 -14.47 2.48 -2.18
CA LEU A 61 -14.26 1.86 -0.87
C LEU A 61 -13.72 0.43 -1.01
N GLU A 62 -14.20 -0.31 -1.99
CA GLU A 62 -13.75 -1.66 -2.26
C GLU A 62 -12.28 -1.69 -2.69
N ILE A 63 -11.88 -0.81 -3.62
CA ILE A 63 -10.47 -0.66 -4.06
C ILE A 63 -9.56 -0.41 -2.86
N VAL A 64 -9.91 0.52 -1.97
CA VAL A 64 -9.09 0.84 -0.79
C VAL A 64 -9.01 -0.36 0.16
N LYS A 65 -10.12 -1.07 0.40
CA LYS A 65 -10.15 -2.24 1.29
C LYS A 65 -9.37 -3.42 0.73
N GLU A 66 -9.55 -3.77 -0.54
CA GLU A 66 -8.78 -4.84 -1.19
C GLU A 66 -7.29 -4.49 -1.23
N GLY A 67 -6.95 -3.23 -1.51
CA GLY A 67 -5.59 -2.73 -1.46
C GLY A 67 -4.96 -2.82 -0.08
N ARG A 68 -5.72 -2.49 0.97
CA ARG A 68 -5.28 -2.66 2.37
C ARG A 68 -4.93 -4.10 2.67
N GLU A 69 -5.80 -5.06 2.33
CA GLU A 69 -5.52 -6.47 2.62
C GLU A 69 -4.25 -6.96 1.89
N LYS A 70 -4.05 -6.55 0.64
CA LYS A 70 -2.83 -6.85 -0.13
C LYS A 70 -1.58 -6.24 0.52
N LEU A 71 -1.64 -4.99 0.96
CA LEU A 71 -0.54 -4.31 1.67
C LEU A 71 -0.21 -4.99 3.01
N LEU A 72 -1.23 -5.30 3.81
CA LEU A 72 -1.04 -6.00 5.09
C LEU A 72 -0.44 -7.38 4.87
N ASP A 73 -0.79 -8.06 3.77
CA ASP A 73 -0.21 -9.35 3.42
C ASP A 73 1.30 -9.25 3.18
N VAL A 74 1.76 -8.21 2.47
CA VAL A 74 3.20 -7.95 2.29
C VAL A 74 3.90 -7.76 3.64
N ILE A 75 3.31 -6.99 4.56
CA ILE A 75 3.90 -6.74 5.89
C ILE A 75 3.92 -8.02 6.75
N ARG A 76 2.88 -8.85 6.67
CA ARG A 76 2.79 -10.14 7.38
C ARG A 76 3.88 -11.13 6.96
N HIS A 77 4.28 -11.11 5.69
CA HIS A 77 5.39 -11.96 5.22
C HIS A 77 6.73 -11.60 5.86
N GLY A 78 6.91 -10.35 6.31
CA GLY A 78 8.06 -9.91 7.09
C GLY A 78 7.99 -10.23 8.59
N TYR A 79 6.93 -10.89 9.07
CA TYR A 79 6.76 -11.18 10.49
C TYR A 79 7.80 -12.18 11.00
N ARG A 80 8.52 -11.80 12.06
CA ARG A 80 9.62 -12.59 12.63
C ARG A 80 9.11 -13.79 13.43
N ARG A 81 9.51 -14.99 13.00
CA ARG A 81 9.14 -16.25 13.67
C ARG A 81 10.15 -16.66 14.74
N GLU A 82 11.43 -16.49 14.44
CA GLU A 82 12.56 -16.96 15.24
C GLU A 82 13.52 -15.80 15.55
N ALA A 83 14.28 -15.95 16.64
CA ALA A 83 15.34 -15.02 17.00
C ALA A 83 16.51 -15.15 16.01
N GLY A 84 17.34 -14.10 15.94
CA GLY A 84 18.47 -14.03 15.03
C GLY A 84 19.43 -12.92 15.41
N SER A 85 20.52 -12.81 14.67
CA SER A 85 21.50 -11.74 14.85
C SER A 85 20.96 -10.38 14.37
N VAL A 86 21.67 -9.30 14.72
CA VAL A 86 21.39 -7.96 14.16
C VAL A 86 21.47 -7.97 12.64
N GLN A 87 22.41 -8.74 12.06
CA GLN A 87 22.53 -8.86 10.61
C GLN A 87 21.29 -9.51 9.99
N ASP A 88 20.72 -10.53 10.64
CA ASP A 88 19.48 -11.17 10.20
C ASP A 88 18.31 -10.20 10.24
N MET A 89 18.27 -9.30 11.22
CA MET A 89 17.25 -8.26 11.30
C MET A 89 17.34 -7.26 10.15
N VAL A 90 18.55 -6.81 9.82
CA VAL A 90 18.80 -5.87 8.73
C VAL A 90 18.37 -6.50 7.40
N HIS A 91 18.78 -7.75 7.14
CA HIS A 91 18.37 -8.47 5.93
C HIS A 91 16.86 -8.69 5.85
N ALA A 92 16.22 -9.05 6.96
CA ALA A 92 14.76 -9.22 7.01
C ALA A 92 14.02 -7.90 6.75
N SER A 93 14.52 -6.78 7.29
CA SER A 93 13.93 -5.47 7.02
C SER A 93 14.14 -5.03 5.57
N GLU A 94 15.34 -5.22 5.03
CA GLU A 94 15.63 -4.92 3.63
C GLU A 94 14.73 -5.72 2.69
N ALA A 95 14.54 -7.02 2.93
CA ALA A 95 13.65 -7.86 2.13
C ALA A 95 12.17 -7.43 2.23
N LEU A 96 11.71 -7.04 3.43
CA LEU A 96 10.35 -6.52 3.62
C LEU A 96 10.16 -5.19 2.89
N LEU A 97 11.10 -4.25 3.04
CA LEU A 97 11.06 -2.95 2.38
C LEU A 97 11.14 -3.08 0.86
N GLU A 98 11.96 -3.99 0.35
CA GLU A 98 12.00 -4.29 -1.08
C GLU A 98 10.65 -4.80 -1.58
N SER A 99 10.03 -5.72 -0.84
CA SER A 99 8.69 -6.23 -1.15
C SER A 99 7.64 -5.12 -1.16
N LEU A 100 7.70 -4.20 -0.20
CA LEU A 100 6.82 -3.02 -0.14
C LEU A 100 7.04 -2.06 -1.30
N PHE A 101 8.29 -1.75 -1.65
CA PHE A 101 8.60 -0.86 -2.78
C PHE A 101 8.21 -1.49 -4.12
N ARG A 102 8.44 -2.80 -4.33
CA ARG A 102 7.98 -3.53 -5.52
C ARG A 102 6.47 -3.58 -5.62
N PHE A 103 5.79 -3.79 -4.49
CA PHE A 103 4.34 -3.72 -4.42
C PHE A 103 3.86 -2.33 -4.82
N ALA A 104 4.48 -1.27 -4.28
CA ALA A 104 4.11 0.11 -4.55
C ALA A 104 4.30 0.47 -6.04
N GLU A 105 5.43 0.07 -6.64
CA GLU A 105 5.72 0.25 -8.06
C GLU A 105 4.68 -0.45 -8.94
N SER A 106 4.35 -1.70 -8.62
CA SER A 106 3.39 -2.52 -9.38
C SER A 106 1.94 -2.03 -9.21
N ASN A 107 1.64 -1.31 -8.13
CA ASN A 107 0.30 -0.85 -7.78
C ASN A 107 0.22 0.68 -7.67
N ARG A 108 0.92 1.41 -8.54
CA ARG A 108 1.06 2.87 -8.46
C ARG A 108 -0.27 3.64 -8.30
N TYR A 109 -1.34 3.22 -8.98
CA TYR A 109 -2.65 3.87 -8.82
C TYR A 109 -3.26 3.66 -7.43
N LEU A 110 -3.12 2.46 -6.86
CA LEU A 110 -3.54 2.20 -5.49
C LEU A 110 -2.73 3.05 -4.50
N ILE A 111 -1.42 3.16 -4.73
CA ILE A 111 -0.53 4.00 -3.92
C ILE A 111 -0.91 5.47 -4.00
N GLU A 112 -1.27 5.99 -5.18
CA GLU A 112 -1.79 7.35 -5.33
C GLU A 112 -3.09 7.54 -4.52
N LEU A 113 -3.99 6.56 -4.51
CA LEU A 113 -5.22 6.65 -3.73
C LEU A 113 -4.96 6.64 -2.21
N ILE A 114 -4.01 5.86 -1.72
CA ILE A 114 -3.73 5.74 -0.28
C ILE A 114 -2.83 6.87 0.22
N PHE A 115 -1.78 7.23 -0.52
CA PHE A 115 -0.69 8.12 -0.09
C PHE A 115 -0.61 9.45 -0.86
N GLY A 116 -1.40 9.61 -1.92
CA GLY A 116 -1.47 10.84 -2.71
C GLY A 116 -2.26 11.95 -2.01
N ARG A 117 -2.93 12.78 -2.82
CA ARG A 117 -3.50 14.07 -2.38
C ARG A 117 -4.71 13.98 -1.45
N GLY A 118 -5.18 12.78 -1.11
CA GLY A 118 -6.24 12.58 -0.12
C GLY A 118 -7.61 13.08 -0.56
N GLU A 119 -8.00 12.83 -1.81
CA GLU A 119 -9.29 13.23 -2.37
C GLU A 119 -10.39 12.18 -2.16
N GLY A 120 -11.64 12.63 -2.04
CA GLY A 120 -12.81 11.75 -1.91
C GLY A 120 -13.80 12.21 -0.85
N VAL A 121 -14.92 11.50 -0.75
CA VAL A 121 -15.91 11.70 0.34
C VAL A 121 -15.37 11.17 1.67
N GLU A 122 -16.01 11.55 2.79
CA GLU A 122 -15.50 11.23 4.14
C GLU A 122 -15.32 9.73 4.39
N THR A 123 -16.21 8.89 3.88
CA THR A 123 -16.10 7.43 3.98
C THR A 123 -14.84 6.89 3.33
N ILE A 124 -14.46 7.41 2.16
CA ILE A 124 -13.23 7.02 1.45
C ILE A 124 -12.00 7.52 2.21
N ARG A 125 -12.01 8.78 2.66
CA ARG A 125 -10.91 9.34 3.48
C ARG A 125 -10.73 8.56 4.79
N HIS A 126 -11.82 8.14 5.43
CA HIS A 126 -11.79 7.28 6.60
C HIS A 126 -11.13 5.94 6.29
N ALA A 127 -11.54 5.26 5.22
CA ALA A 127 -10.95 3.97 4.81
C ALA A 127 -9.44 4.08 4.52
N ILE A 128 -8.99 5.20 3.95
CA ILE A 128 -7.57 5.50 3.73
C ILE A 128 -6.84 5.67 5.07
N ARG A 129 -7.39 6.44 6.02
CA ARG A 129 -6.81 6.60 7.37
C ARG A 129 -6.74 5.26 8.11
N GLU A 130 -7.77 4.43 8.04
CA GLU A 130 -7.77 3.08 8.60
C GLU A 130 -6.70 2.19 7.96
N THR A 131 -6.49 2.32 6.65
CA THR A 131 -5.43 1.59 5.93
C THR A 131 -4.05 1.96 6.46
N ARG A 132 -3.76 3.26 6.59
CA ARG A 132 -2.49 3.74 7.15
C ARG A 132 -2.29 3.31 8.61
N ALA A 133 -3.33 3.42 9.43
CA ALA A 133 -3.29 2.97 10.83
C ALA A 133 -3.06 1.46 10.96
N ALA A 134 -3.66 0.65 10.07
CA ALA A 134 -3.44 -0.80 10.06
C ALA A 134 -2.02 -1.19 9.66
N MET A 135 -1.41 -0.45 8.72
CA MET A 135 0.00 -0.62 8.34
C MET A 135 0.92 -0.28 9.52
N GLU A 136 0.72 0.87 10.17
CA GLU A 136 1.50 1.26 11.36
C GLU A 136 1.39 0.22 12.48
N ASN A 137 0.18 -0.26 12.77
CA ASN A 137 -0.02 -1.31 13.77
C ASN A 137 0.71 -2.61 13.38
N SER A 138 0.81 -2.94 12.10
CA SER A 138 1.56 -4.11 11.65
C SER A 138 3.06 -3.95 11.85
N PHE A 139 3.61 -2.76 11.64
CA PHE A 139 5.00 -2.45 12.00
C PHE A 139 5.23 -2.51 13.51
N LEU A 140 4.31 -1.98 14.31
CA LEU A 140 4.35 -2.07 15.77
C LEU A 140 4.43 -3.53 16.25
N LEU A 141 3.59 -4.41 15.70
CA LEU A 141 3.61 -5.84 16.02
C LEU A 141 4.95 -6.48 15.63
N ASN A 142 5.53 -6.12 14.49
CA ASN A 142 6.86 -6.60 14.08
C ASN A 142 7.99 -6.15 15.01
N ILE A 143 7.91 -4.92 15.54
CA ILE A 143 8.89 -4.37 16.49
C ILE A 143 8.75 -5.05 17.85
N ARG A 144 7.52 -5.15 18.37
CA ARG A 144 7.24 -5.87 19.62
C ARG A 144 7.70 -7.31 19.55
N ARG A 145 7.50 -7.98 18.41
CA ARG A 145 8.00 -9.33 18.18
C ARG A 145 9.53 -9.41 18.23
N ALA A 146 10.24 -8.42 17.70
CA ALA A 146 11.69 -8.36 17.83
C ALA A 146 12.16 -8.15 19.28
N ILE A 147 11.41 -7.38 20.08
CA ILE A 147 11.67 -7.22 21.52
C ILE A 147 11.44 -8.55 22.26
N GLU A 148 10.31 -9.24 22.00
CA GLU A 148 10.00 -10.55 22.59
C GLU A 148 11.08 -11.60 22.31
N LEU A 149 11.67 -11.56 21.12
CA LEU A 149 12.75 -12.44 20.70
C LEU A 149 14.13 -12.01 21.23
N GLY A 150 14.20 -10.94 22.03
CA GLY A 150 15.45 -10.41 22.57
C GLY A 150 16.35 -9.75 21.53
N MET A 151 15.83 -9.44 20.34
CA MET A 151 16.58 -8.85 19.23
C MET A 151 16.63 -7.31 19.30
N LEU A 152 15.67 -6.69 20.00
CA LEU A 152 15.68 -5.26 20.32
C LEU A 152 15.60 -5.05 21.83
N PRO A 153 16.23 -3.99 22.37
CA PRO A 153 16.10 -3.62 23.77
C PRO A 153 14.63 -3.36 24.15
N ALA A 154 14.21 -3.88 25.30
CA ALA A 154 12.86 -3.65 25.85
C ALA A 154 12.61 -2.18 26.28
N SER A 155 13.65 -1.36 26.32
CA SER A 155 13.57 0.08 26.65
C SER A 155 13.16 0.96 25.46
N ILE A 156 13.09 0.42 24.24
CA ILE A 156 12.67 1.18 23.06
C ILE A 156 11.17 1.46 23.13
N ASP A 157 10.77 2.69 22.84
CA ASP A 157 9.38 3.10 22.61
C ASP A 157 8.89 2.55 21.26
N ALA A 158 8.29 1.35 21.29
CA ALA A 158 7.91 0.60 20.10
C ALA A 158 6.85 1.33 19.26
N GLU A 159 5.90 2.00 19.93
CA GLU A 159 4.87 2.82 19.32
C GLU A 159 5.49 3.97 18.53
N PHE A 160 6.37 4.75 19.16
CA PHE A 160 7.02 5.85 18.47
C PHE A 160 7.92 5.37 17.32
N ARG A 161 8.60 4.22 17.47
CA ARG A 161 9.37 3.62 16.36
C ARG A 161 8.47 3.22 15.20
N ALA A 162 7.30 2.64 15.45
CA ALA A 162 6.34 2.29 14.40
C ALA A 162 5.86 3.54 13.65
N THR A 163 5.52 4.61 14.37
CA THR A 163 5.15 5.91 13.77
C THR A 163 6.28 6.47 12.89
N MET A 164 7.53 6.42 13.36
CA MET A 164 8.69 6.88 12.60
C MET A 164 8.94 6.06 11.33
N ILE A 165 8.85 4.73 11.42
CA ILE A 165 8.99 3.82 10.27
C ILE A 165 7.87 4.05 9.26
N MET A 166 6.62 4.15 9.71
CA MET A 166 5.48 4.45 8.85
C MET A 166 5.67 5.79 8.11
N SER A 167 6.09 6.83 8.83
CA SER A 167 6.37 8.16 8.28
C SER A 167 7.50 8.14 7.24
N LEU A 168 8.55 7.38 7.50
CA LEU A 168 9.67 7.19 6.59
C LEU A 168 9.22 6.50 5.29
N ILE A 169 8.52 5.37 5.40
CA ILE A 169 8.07 4.57 4.25
C ILE A 169 7.08 5.36 3.40
N GLU A 170 6.05 5.97 4.02
CA GLU A 170 5.10 6.84 3.30
C GLU A 170 5.84 7.98 2.60
N GLY A 171 6.73 8.66 3.30
CA GLY A 171 7.49 9.78 2.74
C GLY A 171 8.38 9.39 1.56
N VAL A 172 9.01 8.22 1.61
CA VAL A 172 9.85 7.71 0.50
C VAL A 172 8.98 7.33 -0.69
N ILE A 173 7.91 6.55 -0.48
CA ILE A 173 6.99 6.12 -1.55
C ILE A 173 6.36 7.33 -2.25
N SER A 174 5.85 8.30 -1.48
CA SER A 174 5.19 9.48 -2.02
C SER A 174 6.13 10.31 -2.89
N ARG A 175 7.38 10.50 -2.48
CA ARG A 175 8.37 11.23 -3.28
C ARG A 175 8.85 10.42 -4.49
N TRP A 176 9.00 9.11 -4.34
CA TRP A 176 9.48 8.23 -5.41
C TRP A 176 8.46 8.06 -6.55
N LEU A 177 7.17 7.87 -6.23
CA LEU A 177 6.16 7.48 -7.22
C LEU A 177 5.12 8.55 -7.54
N LEU A 178 4.90 9.53 -6.66
CA LEU A 178 3.73 10.42 -6.75
C LEU A 178 4.10 11.86 -7.14
N GLY A 179 5.35 12.09 -7.57
CA GLY A 179 5.80 13.40 -8.06
C GLY A 179 5.89 14.48 -6.98
N PHE A 180 6.01 14.08 -5.70
CA PHE A 180 6.27 15.00 -4.59
C PHE A 180 7.78 15.22 -4.35
N ALA A 181 8.65 14.63 -5.17
CA ALA A 181 10.09 14.81 -5.05
C ALA A 181 10.52 16.25 -5.43
N PRO A 182 11.40 16.89 -4.63
CA PRO A 182 11.99 18.15 -5.05
C PRO A 182 12.96 17.92 -6.23
N PRO A 183 13.11 18.90 -7.14
CA PRO A 183 14.05 18.81 -8.25
C PRO A 183 15.47 18.49 -7.78
N GLY A 184 16.14 17.58 -8.48
CA GLY A 184 17.52 17.19 -8.15
C GLY A 184 17.68 16.22 -6.99
N SER A 185 16.60 15.73 -6.37
CA SER A 185 16.68 14.74 -5.27
C SER A 185 17.19 13.37 -5.71
N GLY A 186 17.08 13.03 -7.00
CA GLY A 186 17.51 11.73 -7.56
C GLY A 186 16.66 10.54 -7.13
N ILE A 187 15.69 10.70 -6.22
CA ILE A 187 14.90 9.60 -5.65
C ILE A 187 14.08 8.86 -6.72
N GLU A 188 13.52 9.58 -7.69
CA GLU A 188 12.72 9.03 -8.79
C GLU A 188 13.53 8.09 -9.71
N SER A 189 14.87 8.21 -9.70
CA SER A 189 15.77 7.34 -10.49
C SER A 189 16.19 6.05 -9.77
N LYS A 190 15.87 5.92 -8.48
CA LYS A 190 16.26 4.75 -7.69
C LYS A 190 15.37 3.56 -7.99
N THR A 191 15.94 2.36 -7.94
CA THR A 191 15.19 1.11 -7.98
C THR A 191 14.60 0.78 -6.61
N ALA A 192 13.56 -0.08 -6.59
CA ALA A 192 12.99 -0.60 -5.34
C ALA A 192 14.06 -1.22 -4.41
N GLN A 193 15.04 -1.92 -4.97
CA GLN A 193 16.14 -2.53 -4.22
C GLN A 193 17.07 -1.48 -3.60
N GLN A 194 17.44 -0.43 -4.35
CA GLN A 194 18.27 0.65 -3.82
C GLN A 194 17.57 1.39 -2.67
N LEU A 195 16.27 1.66 -2.83
CA LEU A 195 15.46 2.29 -1.79
C LEU A 195 15.36 1.40 -0.55
N ALA A 196 15.18 0.10 -0.72
CA ALA A 196 15.13 -0.87 0.38
C ALA A 196 16.42 -0.88 1.19
N ALA A 197 17.57 -1.03 0.51
CA ALA A 197 18.88 -1.07 1.16
C ALA A 197 19.19 0.21 1.94
N GLU A 198 18.91 1.39 1.35
CA GLU A 198 19.13 2.69 2.01
C GLU A 198 18.17 2.91 3.19
N THR A 199 16.90 2.55 3.03
CA THR A 199 15.86 2.72 4.06
C THR A 199 16.11 1.79 5.25
N ALA A 200 16.43 0.51 5.00
CA ALA A 200 16.75 -0.46 6.05
C ALA A 200 17.99 -0.03 6.85
N ARG A 201 19.02 0.47 6.16
CA ARG A 201 20.22 1.00 6.83
C ARG A 201 19.88 2.18 7.74
N PHE A 202 19.08 3.14 7.27
CA PHE A 202 18.66 4.28 8.08
C PHE A 202 17.77 3.87 9.26
N GLU A 203 16.90 2.88 9.08
CA GLU A 203 16.08 2.33 10.16
C GLU A 203 16.95 1.81 11.31
N PHE A 204 17.93 0.95 11.04
CA PHE A 204 18.73 0.32 12.11
C PHE A 204 19.72 1.28 12.75
N PHE A 205 20.54 1.96 11.95
CA PHE A 205 21.63 2.81 12.46
C PHE A 205 21.17 4.23 12.80
N GLY A 206 19.99 4.65 12.35
CA GLY A 206 19.43 5.97 12.60
C GLY A 206 18.25 5.94 13.56
N LEU A 207 17.17 5.24 13.19
CA LEU A 207 15.94 5.23 13.98
C LEU A 207 16.05 4.35 15.22
N LEU A 208 16.50 3.10 15.09
CA LEU A 208 16.55 2.13 16.17
C LEU A 208 17.81 2.28 17.04
N GLY A 209 18.87 2.90 16.50
CA GLY A 209 20.12 3.15 17.22
C GLY A 209 20.87 1.87 17.60
N VAL A 210 20.73 0.84 16.76
CA VAL A 210 21.41 -0.46 16.90
C VAL A 210 22.76 -0.41 16.20
#